data_AF-A0A1V4JQ36-F1
#
_entry.id   AF-A0A1V4JQ36-F1
#
_cell.length_a   1.000
_cell.length_b   1.000
_cell.length_c   1.000
_cell.angle_alpha   90.00
_cell.angle_beta   90.00
_cell.angle_gamma   90.00
#
_symmetry.space_group_name_H-M   'P 1'
#
loop_
_entity.id
_entity.type
_entity.pdbx_description
1 polymer ?
#
loop_
_entity_poly.entity_id
_entity_poly.type
_entity_poly.pdbx_seq_one_letter_code
_entity_poly.pdbx_strand_id
1 'polypeptide(L)'
;MQQKLEDFRDYRRVHKPPKVQEKCQLEINFNTLQTKLRLSNRPAFMPSEGKMVSDINNGWQHLEQAEKGYEEWLLNEIRRLERLDHLAEKFRQKASIHEAWTEGGDGGGRGHQGLIAAHDQFKSTLPDADKEREAILGIQREAQRIADLHGIKLSRSNPYTSVTPQLINSKWERVQQLVPKRDHALLEEQSKQQSNEHLRRQFASQANVVGPWIQTKMEEIGRISIELHGTLEDQLEQLKQYERRIVEYKPNLDLLEQQHQLIQEALIFDNKHTNYTMEVILCLHFVFRGDFCASILCFEVTLELLEPPFCVSRRFWCLHFVFQDPSRPFYYEGERLALVCAAKTPREIGGFRFFNQSGEQVGPQVLHPLPTAWLPLTAAAAAKYTCMYFVEDAGREIPSDRSVPLAVDVRAAPAAPTFSLAPQQLVYRTGDSITLLCSIPASPDYVREVQYYGDSGLAVSVPVWNARNCSYELRLAGPELSGSYSCAYFVYKSTRPVRSGRSRWIRLSVKRQRMGWTRDAAVGGSFFTINGLIFLFTHLQMKKQERQD
;
A
#
# COMPACT_ATOMS: atom_id res chain seq x y z
N MET A 1 -13.74 -25.99 -40.51
CA MET A 1 -14.65 -27.09 -40.92
C MET A 1 -16.05 -26.61 -41.28
N GLN A 2 -16.64 -25.67 -40.53
CA GLN A 2 -17.95 -25.10 -40.90
C GLN A 2 -17.99 -24.51 -42.32
N GLN A 3 -16.95 -23.78 -42.75
CA GLN A 3 -16.85 -23.31 -44.13
C GLN A 3 -16.93 -24.45 -45.16
N LYS A 4 -16.27 -25.60 -44.91
CA LYS A 4 -16.32 -26.76 -45.81
C LYS A 4 -17.70 -27.41 -45.88
N LEU A 5 -18.50 -27.29 -44.81
CA LEU A 5 -19.89 -27.74 -44.81
C LEU A 5 -20.77 -26.80 -45.65
N GLU A 6 -20.54 -25.49 -45.58
CA GLU A 6 -21.22 -24.52 -46.44
C GLU A 6 -20.85 -24.72 -47.92
N ASP A 7 -19.57 -24.91 -48.24
CA ASP A 7 -19.14 -25.19 -49.61
C ASP A 7 -19.79 -26.48 -50.15
N PHE A 8 -19.96 -27.51 -49.30
CA PHE A 8 -20.65 -28.75 -49.65
C PHE A 8 -22.17 -28.54 -49.85
N ARG A 9 -22.81 -27.70 -49.04
CA ARG A 9 -24.22 -27.30 -49.21
C ARG A 9 -24.42 -26.56 -50.52
N ASP A 10 -23.51 -25.66 -50.87
CA ASP A 10 -23.54 -24.91 -52.14
C ASP A 10 -23.35 -25.84 -53.35
N TYR A 11 -22.42 -26.79 -53.27
CA TYR A 11 -22.29 -27.85 -54.27
C TYR A 11 -23.61 -28.60 -54.50
N ARG A 12 -24.28 -29.05 -53.42
CA ARG A 12 -25.55 -29.79 -53.52
C ARG A 12 -26.73 -28.93 -54.01
N ARG A 13 -26.73 -27.63 -53.71
CA ARG A 13 -27.83 -26.71 -54.03
C ARG A 13 -27.72 -26.11 -55.43
N VAL A 14 -26.51 -25.80 -55.88
CA VAL A 14 -26.28 -25.02 -57.11
C VAL A 14 -25.62 -25.85 -58.19
N HIS A 15 -24.58 -26.61 -57.86
CA HIS A 15 -23.73 -27.26 -58.86
C HIS A 15 -24.20 -28.67 -59.27
N LYS A 16 -24.71 -29.48 -58.32
CA LYS A 16 -25.19 -30.85 -58.60
C LYS A 16 -26.52 -30.91 -59.38
N PRO A 17 -27.55 -30.09 -59.09
CA PRO A 17 -28.84 -30.18 -59.78
C PRO A 17 -28.79 -30.07 -61.31
N PRO A 18 -28.05 -29.14 -61.95
CA PRO A 18 -27.96 -29.10 -63.40
C PRO A 18 -27.29 -30.36 -63.98
N LYS A 19 -26.35 -30.98 -63.26
CA LYS A 19 -25.71 -32.23 -63.68
C LYS A 19 -26.63 -33.45 -63.61
N VAL A 20 -27.55 -33.47 -62.64
CA VAL A 20 -28.63 -34.49 -62.60
C VAL A 20 -29.53 -34.34 -63.84
N GLN A 21 -29.88 -33.11 -64.21
CA GLN A 21 -30.70 -32.83 -65.38
C GLN A 21 -29.99 -33.19 -66.69
N GLU A 22 -28.69 -32.87 -66.83
CA GLU A 22 -27.87 -33.27 -67.97
C GLU A 22 -27.80 -34.80 -68.12
N LYS A 23 -27.62 -35.54 -67.03
CA LYS A 23 -27.63 -37.02 -67.03
C LYS A 23 -28.97 -37.57 -67.52
N CYS A 24 -30.08 -37.09 -66.99
CA CYS A 24 -31.42 -37.50 -67.41
C CYS A 24 -31.67 -37.19 -68.90
N GLN A 25 -31.29 -35.99 -69.35
CA GLN A 25 -31.43 -35.58 -70.75
C GLN A 25 -30.59 -36.45 -71.68
N LEU A 26 -29.40 -36.87 -71.26
CA LEU A 26 -28.55 -37.77 -72.03
C LEU A 26 -29.21 -39.13 -72.25
N GLU A 27 -29.81 -39.71 -71.19
CA GLU A 27 -30.55 -40.97 -71.28
C GLU A 27 -31.77 -40.86 -72.21
N ILE A 28 -32.54 -39.77 -72.11
CA ILE A 28 -33.68 -39.49 -72.99
C ILE A 28 -33.22 -39.39 -74.45
N ASN A 29 -32.14 -38.65 -74.71
CA ASN A 29 -31.58 -38.47 -76.05
C ASN A 29 -31.11 -39.80 -76.63
N PHE A 30 -30.43 -40.62 -75.84
CA PHE A 30 -29.98 -41.95 -76.24
C PHE A 30 -31.17 -42.84 -76.61
N ASN A 31 -32.18 -42.95 -75.74
CA ASN A 31 -33.37 -43.78 -75.98
C ASN A 31 -34.16 -43.32 -77.20
N THR A 32 -34.26 -42.01 -77.41
CA THR A 32 -34.91 -41.42 -78.59
C THR A 32 -34.14 -41.79 -79.87
N LEU A 33 -32.81 -41.68 -79.85
CA LEU A 33 -31.96 -42.03 -80.97
C LEU A 33 -32.04 -43.53 -81.32
N GLN A 34 -32.00 -44.40 -80.30
CA GLN A 34 -32.16 -45.85 -80.50
C GLN A 34 -33.50 -46.19 -81.16
N THR A 35 -34.59 -45.57 -80.68
CA THR A 35 -35.92 -45.78 -81.25
C THR A 35 -36.01 -45.31 -82.70
N LYS A 36 -35.45 -44.14 -83.03
CA LYS A 36 -35.40 -43.61 -84.41
C LYS A 36 -34.59 -44.49 -85.35
N LEU A 37 -33.44 -45.01 -84.91
CA LEU A 37 -32.61 -45.91 -85.72
C LEU A 37 -33.31 -47.25 -85.98
N ARG A 38 -33.98 -47.80 -84.96
CA ARG A 38 -34.80 -49.02 -85.09
C ARG A 38 -35.94 -48.84 -86.11
N LEU A 39 -36.68 -47.74 -86.03
CA LEU A 39 -37.80 -47.46 -86.95
C LEU A 39 -37.34 -47.22 -88.41
N SER A 40 -36.08 -46.86 -88.62
CA SER A 40 -35.49 -46.62 -89.95
C SER A 40 -34.68 -47.81 -90.48
N ASN A 41 -34.75 -48.98 -89.81
CA ASN A 41 -33.96 -50.18 -90.13
C ASN A 41 -32.44 -49.93 -90.22
N ARG A 42 -31.92 -49.01 -89.39
CA ARG A 42 -30.48 -48.74 -89.27
C ARG A 42 -29.89 -49.42 -88.03
N PRO A 43 -28.61 -49.82 -88.05
CA PRO A 43 -27.98 -50.43 -86.88
C PRO A 43 -27.98 -49.49 -85.68
N ALA A 44 -28.08 -50.07 -84.48
CA ALA A 44 -28.11 -49.33 -83.22
C ALA A 44 -26.79 -48.56 -83.00
N PHE A 45 -26.90 -47.34 -82.50
CA PHE A 45 -25.72 -46.54 -82.15
C PHE A 45 -25.10 -47.09 -80.85
N MET A 46 -23.81 -47.41 -80.86
CA MET A 46 -23.08 -47.81 -79.67
C MET A 46 -22.02 -46.74 -79.34
N PRO A 47 -22.06 -46.11 -78.15
CA PRO A 47 -21.02 -45.20 -77.71
C PRO A 47 -19.65 -45.88 -77.60
N SER A 48 -18.58 -45.08 -77.65
CA SER A 48 -17.22 -45.56 -77.39
C SER A 48 -17.12 -46.20 -75.99
N GLU A 49 -16.23 -47.17 -75.87
CA GLU A 49 -15.94 -47.87 -74.61
C GLU A 49 -15.74 -46.90 -73.43
N GLY A 50 -16.33 -47.23 -72.27
CA GLY A 50 -16.30 -46.39 -71.06
C GLY A 50 -17.23 -45.17 -71.07
N LYS A 51 -17.99 -44.97 -72.15
CA LYS A 51 -19.02 -43.91 -72.27
C LYS A 51 -20.42 -44.48 -72.49
N MET A 52 -20.65 -45.75 -72.16
CA MET A 52 -21.99 -46.33 -72.24
C MET A 52 -22.90 -45.72 -71.16
N VAL A 53 -24.21 -45.73 -71.40
CA VAL A 53 -25.20 -45.25 -70.42
C VAL A 53 -25.12 -46.03 -69.10
N SER A 54 -24.77 -47.32 -69.15
CA SER A 54 -24.48 -48.15 -67.97
C SER A 54 -23.26 -47.64 -67.18
N ASP A 55 -22.19 -47.26 -67.88
CA ASP A 55 -20.94 -46.78 -67.27
C ASP A 55 -21.16 -45.42 -66.58
N ILE A 56 -21.92 -44.54 -67.22
CA ILE A 56 -22.33 -43.24 -66.65
C ILE A 56 -23.19 -43.46 -65.41
N ASN A 57 -24.10 -44.44 -65.42
CA ASN A 57 -24.91 -44.77 -64.25
C ASN A 57 -24.08 -45.33 -63.10
N ASN A 58 -23.12 -46.22 -63.37
CA ASN A 58 -22.21 -46.75 -62.38
C ASN A 58 -21.30 -45.65 -61.79
N GLY A 59 -20.76 -44.77 -62.64
CA GLY A 59 -19.97 -43.61 -62.21
C GLY A 59 -20.78 -42.65 -61.34
N TRP A 60 -22.05 -42.43 -61.68
CA TRP A 60 -22.97 -41.62 -60.88
C TRP A 60 -23.29 -42.25 -59.52
N GLN A 61 -23.47 -43.57 -59.44
CA GLN A 61 -23.65 -44.28 -58.18
C GLN A 61 -22.41 -44.18 -57.27
N HIS A 62 -21.20 -44.31 -57.83
CA HIS A 62 -19.96 -44.10 -57.08
C HIS A 62 -19.83 -42.66 -56.56
N LEU A 63 -20.23 -41.65 -57.36
CA LEU A 63 -20.27 -40.27 -56.93
C LEU A 63 -21.22 -40.07 -55.74
N GLU A 64 -22.43 -40.64 -55.78
CA GLU A 64 -23.40 -40.55 -54.67
C GLU A 64 -22.90 -41.23 -53.39
N GLN A 65 -22.19 -42.36 -53.51
CA GLN A 65 -21.56 -43.03 -52.37
C GLN A 65 -20.44 -42.19 -51.77
N ALA A 66 -19.59 -41.60 -52.61
CA ALA A 66 -18.50 -40.72 -52.17
C ALA A 66 -19.04 -39.46 -51.48
N GLU A 67 -20.11 -38.86 -52.01
CA GLU A 67 -20.78 -37.71 -51.39
C GLU A 67 -21.35 -38.04 -50.03
N LYS A 68 -22.02 -39.21 -49.88
CA LYS A 68 -22.53 -39.67 -48.59
C LYS A 68 -21.41 -39.86 -47.58
N GLY A 69 -20.31 -40.51 -47.99
CA GLY A 69 -19.14 -40.70 -47.13
C GLY A 69 -18.47 -39.38 -46.72
N TYR A 70 -18.42 -38.40 -47.63
CA TYR A 70 -17.87 -37.07 -47.35
C TYR A 70 -18.76 -36.25 -46.40
N GLU A 71 -20.09 -36.31 -46.56
CA GLU A 71 -21.06 -35.68 -45.66
C GLU A 71 -20.97 -36.25 -44.24
N GLU A 72 -20.96 -37.59 -44.12
CA GLU A 72 -20.81 -38.28 -42.84
C GLU A 72 -19.47 -37.93 -42.18
N TRP A 73 -18.38 -37.90 -42.95
CA TRP A 73 -17.07 -37.50 -42.45
C TRP A 73 -17.05 -36.05 -41.94
N LEU A 74 -17.58 -35.10 -42.72
CA LEU A 74 -17.65 -33.68 -42.33
C LEU A 74 -18.44 -33.48 -41.04
N LEU A 75 -19.60 -34.12 -40.90
CA LEU A 75 -20.46 -34.00 -39.72
C LEU A 75 -19.83 -34.65 -38.48
N ASN A 76 -19.15 -35.78 -38.63
CA ASN A 76 -18.40 -36.41 -37.54
C ASN A 76 -17.24 -35.53 -37.08
N GLU A 77 -16.52 -34.94 -38.02
CA GLU A 77 -15.36 -34.11 -37.75
C GLU A 77 -15.73 -32.76 -37.12
N ILE A 78 -16.86 -32.16 -37.52
CA ILE A 78 -17.41 -30.95 -36.86
C ILE A 78 -17.80 -31.26 -35.41
N ARG A 79 -18.58 -32.31 -35.17
CA ARG A 79 -18.97 -32.72 -33.79
C ARG A 79 -17.76 -33.01 -32.91
N ARG A 80 -16.73 -33.63 -33.47
CA ARG A 80 -15.47 -33.92 -32.77
C ARG A 80 -14.74 -32.64 -32.37
N LEU A 81 -14.61 -31.68 -33.29
CA LEU A 81 -13.96 -30.40 -33.03
C LEU A 81 -14.75 -29.57 -32.01
N GLU A 82 -16.08 -29.51 -32.12
CA GLU A 82 -16.96 -28.84 -31.14
C GLU A 82 -16.80 -29.43 -29.73
N ARG A 83 -16.67 -30.77 -29.62
CA ARG A 83 -16.42 -31.42 -28.33
C ARG A 83 -15.05 -31.06 -27.76
N LEU A 84 -14.00 -31.03 -28.57
CA LEU A 84 -12.66 -30.63 -28.12
C LEU A 84 -12.63 -29.16 -27.69
N ASP A 85 -13.33 -28.30 -28.41
CA ASP A 85 -13.47 -26.88 -28.11
C ASP A 85 -14.17 -26.65 -26.77
N HIS A 86 -15.29 -27.33 -26.55
CA HIS A 86 -16.02 -27.29 -25.28
C HIS A 86 -15.17 -27.77 -24.10
N LEU A 87 -14.39 -28.85 -24.28
CA LEU A 87 -13.49 -29.34 -23.23
C LEU A 87 -12.35 -28.35 -22.93
N ALA A 88 -11.80 -27.70 -23.96
CA ALA A 88 -10.73 -26.71 -23.81
C ALA A 88 -11.22 -25.45 -23.06
N GLU A 89 -12.43 -25.00 -23.35
CA GLU A 89 -13.09 -23.89 -22.65
C GLU A 89 -13.45 -24.26 -21.19
N LYS A 90 -13.97 -25.47 -20.96
CA LYS A 90 -14.26 -25.97 -19.61
C LYS A 90 -12.99 -26.09 -18.76
N PHE A 91 -11.88 -26.51 -19.36
CA PHE A 91 -10.57 -26.53 -18.71
C PHE A 91 -10.14 -25.12 -18.30
N ARG A 92 -10.27 -24.12 -19.18
CA ARG A 92 -9.94 -22.71 -18.87
C ARG A 92 -10.71 -22.21 -17.65
N GLN A 93 -12.03 -22.42 -17.63
CA GLN A 93 -12.88 -21.92 -16.55
C GLN A 93 -12.48 -22.50 -15.19
N LYS A 94 -12.28 -23.82 -15.12
CA LYS A 94 -11.87 -24.49 -13.88
C LYS A 94 -10.43 -24.14 -13.48
N ALA A 95 -9.51 -24.07 -14.43
CA ALA A 95 -8.12 -23.69 -14.18
C ALA A 95 -7.99 -22.26 -13.64
N SER A 96 -8.77 -21.31 -14.14
CA SER A 96 -8.76 -19.92 -13.67
C SER A 96 -9.23 -19.78 -12.22
N ILE A 97 -10.27 -20.51 -11.83
CA ILE A 97 -10.78 -20.54 -10.45
C ILE A 97 -9.73 -21.13 -9.51
N HIS A 98 -9.12 -22.25 -9.92
CA HIS A 98 -8.07 -22.90 -9.14
C HIS A 98 -6.81 -22.02 -9.02
N GLU A 99 -6.42 -21.31 -10.08
CA GLU A 99 -5.29 -20.38 -10.06
C GLU A 99 -5.54 -19.20 -9.11
N ALA A 100 -6.72 -18.59 -9.16
CA ALA A 100 -7.11 -17.52 -8.23
C ALA A 100 -7.10 -17.99 -6.76
N TRP A 101 -7.53 -19.22 -6.48
CA TRP A 101 -7.44 -19.82 -5.14
C TRP A 101 -5.98 -20.03 -4.70
N THR A 102 -5.08 -20.46 -5.61
CA THR A 102 -3.65 -20.60 -5.27
C THR A 102 -2.93 -19.26 -5.03
N GLU A 103 -3.47 -18.15 -5.55
CA GLU A 103 -2.88 -16.81 -5.44
C GLU A 103 -3.48 -15.97 -4.29
N GLY A 104 -4.73 -16.25 -3.88
CA GLY A 104 -5.52 -15.44 -2.96
C GLY A 104 -5.53 -15.88 -1.48
N GLY A 105 -4.47 -16.52 -0.98
CA GLY A 105 -4.42 -17.01 0.40
C GLY A 105 -3.94 -15.97 1.43
N ASP A 106 -4.64 -14.84 1.61
CA ASP A 106 -4.33 -13.91 2.71
C ASP A 106 -5.51 -13.82 3.71
N GLY A 107 -5.53 -14.78 4.64
CA GLY A 107 -6.48 -14.83 5.73
C GLY A 107 -6.13 -13.81 6.79
N GLY A 108 -6.90 -12.71 6.85
CA GLY A 108 -6.81 -11.63 7.83
C GLY A 108 -7.16 -12.04 9.26
N GLY A 109 -6.35 -12.93 9.86
CA GLY A 109 -6.40 -13.23 11.29
C GLY A 109 -5.63 -12.20 12.10
N ARG A 110 -6.31 -11.44 12.97
CA ARG A 110 -5.66 -10.59 13.97
C ARG A 110 -5.34 -11.43 15.21
N GLY A 111 -4.04 -11.53 15.53
CA GLY A 111 -3.52 -12.27 16.69
C GLY A 111 -3.16 -13.74 16.41
N HIS A 112 -2.22 -14.29 17.19
CA HIS A 112 -1.62 -15.61 16.97
C HIS A 112 -2.65 -16.77 16.95
N GLN A 113 -3.62 -16.78 17.86
CA GLN A 113 -4.69 -17.79 17.87
C GLN A 113 -5.60 -17.69 16.63
N GLY A 114 -5.84 -16.46 16.14
CA GLY A 114 -6.58 -16.23 14.90
C GLY A 114 -5.83 -16.72 13.66
N LEU A 115 -4.50 -16.65 13.67
CA LEU A 115 -3.66 -17.15 12.57
C LEU A 115 -3.66 -18.69 12.48
N ILE A 116 -3.68 -19.39 13.62
CA ILE A 116 -3.81 -20.86 13.66
C ILE A 116 -5.18 -21.27 13.13
N ALA A 117 -6.27 -20.68 13.65
CA ALA A 117 -7.62 -21.00 13.21
C ALA A 117 -7.83 -20.73 11.71
N ALA A 118 -7.30 -19.62 11.20
CA ALA A 118 -7.33 -19.30 9.77
C ALA A 118 -6.52 -20.32 8.95
N HIS A 119 -5.39 -20.80 9.47
CA HIS A 119 -4.59 -21.81 8.79
C HIS A 119 -5.28 -23.19 8.79
N ASP A 120 -5.93 -23.58 9.87
CA ASP A 120 -6.72 -24.82 9.94
C ASP A 120 -7.93 -24.77 9.01
N GLN A 121 -8.60 -23.62 8.92
CA GLN A 121 -9.66 -23.39 7.94
C GLN A 121 -9.13 -23.45 6.50
N PHE A 122 -7.93 -22.94 6.23
CA PHE A 122 -7.30 -23.11 4.92
C PHE A 122 -7.03 -24.60 4.64
N LYS A 123 -6.46 -25.35 5.59
CA LYS A 123 -6.18 -26.79 5.43
C LYS A 123 -7.44 -27.60 5.16
N SER A 124 -8.58 -27.24 5.76
CA SER A 124 -9.85 -27.94 5.51
C SER A 124 -10.37 -27.77 4.08
N THR A 125 -9.93 -26.73 3.34
CA THR A 125 -10.26 -26.54 1.92
C THR A 125 -9.36 -27.34 0.96
N LEU A 126 -8.22 -27.85 1.43
CA LEU A 126 -7.26 -28.58 0.58
C LEU A 126 -7.85 -29.83 -0.10
N PRO A 127 -8.66 -30.67 0.57
CA PRO A 127 -9.23 -31.85 -0.08
C PRO A 127 -10.15 -31.49 -1.25
N ASP A 128 -10.91 -30.41 -1.12
CA ASP A 128 -11.81 -29.97 -2.20
C ASP A 128 -11.05 -29.29 -3.34
N ALA A 129 -9.98 -28.55 -3.03
CA ALA A 129 -9.05 -28.04 -4.04
C ALA A 129 -8.37 -29.19 -4.82
N ASP A 130 -7.99 -30.27 -4.15
CA ASP A 130 -7.39 -31.45 -4.79
C ASP A 130 -8.36 -32.17 -5.73
N LYS A 131 -9.64 -32.30 -5.33
CA LYS A 131 -10.70 -32.83 -6.21
C LYS A 131 -10.86 -31.99 -7.47
N GLU A 132 -10.84 -30.66 -7.34
CA GLU A 132 -10.95 -29.75 -8.49
C GLU A 132 -9.73 -29.87 -9.42
N ARG A 133 -8.52 -29.97 -8.85
CA ARG A 133 -7.30 -30.27 -9.60
C ARG A 133 -7.42 -31.58 -10.40
N GLU A 134 -7.84 -32.67 -9.76
CA GLU A 134 -8.02 -33.96 -10.43
C GLU A 134 -9.09 -33.90 -11.53
N ALA A 135 -10.17 -33.14 -11.33
CA ALA A 135 -11.19 -32.91 -12.35
C ALA A 135 -10.61 -32.16 -13.57
N ILE A 136 -9.78 -31.14 -13.36
CA ILE A 136 -9.09 -30.39 -14.43
C ILE A 136 -8.14 -31.32 -15.21
N LEU A 137 -7.34 -32.12 -14.50
CA LEU A 137 -6.44 -33.11 -15.12
C LEU A 137 -7.22 -34.21 -15.85
N GLY A 138 -8.40 -34.59 -15.35
CA GLY A 138 -9.33 -35.51 -16.00
C GLY A 138 -9.81 -35.01 -17.36
N ILE A 139 -10.15 -33.72 -17.46
CA ILE A 139 -10.55 -33.09 -18.74
C ILE A 139 -9.40 -33.13 -19.76
N GLN A 140 -8.18 -32.82 -19.32
CA GLN A 140 -7.00 -32.91 -20.20
C GLN A 140 -6.76 -34.35 -20.68
N ARG A 141 -6.84 -35.34 -19.78
CA ARG A 141 -6.67 -36.76 -20.13
C ARG A 141 -7.72 -37.22 -21.15
N GLU A 142 -8.96 -36.78 -21.01
CA GLU A 142 -10.03 -37.07 -21.96
C GLU A 142 -9.72 -36.47 -23.34
N ALA A 143 -9.33 -35.18 -23.38
CA ALA A 143 -8.98 -34.51 -24.62
C ALA A 143 -7.80 -35.20 -25.33
N GLN A 144 -6.77 -35.59 -24.58
CA GLN A 144 -5.63 -36.33 -25.12
C GLN A 144 -6.04 -37.70 -25.67
N ARG A 145 -6.87 -38.46 -24.94
CA ARG A 145 -7.35 -39.77 -25.39
C ARG A 145 -8.12 -39.67 -26.71
N ILE A 146 -8.98 -38.66 -26.86
CA ILE A 146 -9.71 -38.41 -28.11
C ILE A 146 -8.74 -38.06 -29.25
N ALA A 147 -7.68 -37.31 -28.97
CA ALA A 147 -6.64 -37.00 -29.97
C ALA A 147 -5.93 -38.26 -30.46
N ASP A 148 -5.50 -39.10 -29.52
CA ASP A 148 -4.71 -40.31 -29.78
C ASP A 148 -5.54 -41.35 -30.56
N LEU A 149 -6.81 -41.55 -30.17
CA LEU A 149 -7.75 -42.47 -30.84
C LEU A 149 -7.98 -42.13 -32.32
N HIS A 150 -7.83 -40.85 -32.70
CA HIS A 150 -8.07 -40.37 -34.06
C HIS A 150 -6.77 -39.96 -34.80
N GLY A 151 -5.60 -40.25 -34.23
CA GLY A 151 -4.29 -40.00 -34.88
C GLY A 151 -3.94 -38.52 -35.07
N ILE A 152 -4.53 -37.63 -34.27
CA ILE A 152 -4.34 -36.17 -34.38
C ILE A 152 -3.37 -35.72 -33.28
N LYS A 153 -2.30 -35.03 -33.66
CA LYS A 153 -1.43 -34.34 -32.71
C LYS A 153 -2.18 -33.13 -32.14
N LEU A 154 -2.67 -33.26 -30.91
CA LEU A 154 -3.22 -32.12 -30.17
C LEU A 154 -2.14 -31.03 -30.08
N SER A 155 -2.46 -29.79 -30.48
CA SER A 155 -1.54 -28.66 -30.31
C SER A 155 -1.07 -28.58 -28.86
N ARG A 156 0.23 -28.36 -28.63
CA ARG A 156 0.84 -28.35 -27.27
C ARG A 156 0.24 -27.33 -26.29
N SER A 157 -0.56 -26.37 -26.79
CA SER A 157 -1.17 -25.31 -25.99
C SER A 157 -2.68 -25.30 -26.21
N ASN A 158 -3.43 -25.21 -25.12
CA ASN A 158 -4.85 -24.88 -25.16
C ASN A 158 -5.01 -23.46 -25.74
N PRO A 159 -5.82 -23.23 -26.79
CA PRO A 159 -6.01 -21.90 -27.39
C PRO A 159 -6.66 -20.88 -26.45
N TYR A 160 -7.39 -21.34 -25.44
CA TYR A 160 -8.19 -20.50 -24.56
C TYR A 160 -7.49 -20.17 -23.23
N THR A 161 -6.39 -20.85 -22.90
CA THR A 161 -5.63 -20.57 -21.68
C THR A 161 -4.16 -20.88 -21.84
N SER A 162 -3.32 -20.05 -21.23
CA SER A 162 -1.87 -20.27 -21.11
C SER A 162 -1.52 -21.25 -19.98
N VAL A 163 -2.47 -21.61 -19.12
CA VAL A 163 -2.26 -22.49 -17.98
C VAL A 163 -2.14 -23.94 -18.44
N THR A 164 -1.02 -24.59 -18.11
CA THR A 164 -0.76 -25.99 -18.48
C THR A 164 -1.01 -26.95 -17.32
N PRO A 165 -1.34 -28.23 -17.59
CA PRO A 165 -1.43 -29.26 -16.55
C PRO A 165 -0.17 -29.38 -15.68
N GLN A 166 1.01 -29.22 -16.29
CA GLN A 166 2.29 -29.22 -15.60
C GLN A 166 2.41 -28.04 -14.64
N LEU A 167 1.98 -26.85 -15.06
CA LEU A 167 1.98 -25.65 -14.21
C LEU A 167 1.05 -25.85 -13.01
N ILE A 168 -0.15 -26.39 -13.20
CA ILE A 168 -1.11 -26.70 -12.12
C ILE A 168 -0.49 -27.66 -11.10
N ASN A 169 0.13 -28.76 -11.56
CA ASN A 169 0.80 -29.70 -10.66
C ASN A 169 1.96 -29.06 -9.90
N SER A 170 2.79 -28.26 -10.57
CA SER A 170 3.91 -27.57 -9.91
C SER A 170 3.44 -26.56 -8.84
N LYS A 171 2.34 -25.82 -9.11
CA LYS A 171 1.73 -24.91 -8.13
C LYS A 171 1.14 -25.70 -6.95
N TRP A 172 0.49 -26.84 -7.20
CA TRP A 172 -0.04 -27.72 -6.16
C TRP A 172 1.05 -28.32 -5.27
N GLU A 173 2.12 -28.85 -5.85
CA GLU A 173 3.29 -29.36 -5.10
C GLU A 173 3.90 -28.27 -4.21
N ARG A 174 3.99 -27.03 -4.71
CA ARG A 174 4.44 -25.90 -3.92
C ARG A 174 3.52 -25.60 -2.73
N VAL A 175 2.20 -25.67 -2.91
CA VAL A 175 1.24 -25.54 -1.79
C VAL A 175 1.46 -26.66 -0.77
N GLN A 176 1.57 -27.91 -1.22
CA GLN A 176 1.81 -29.06 -0.34
C GLN A 176 3.13 -28.94 0.46
N GLN A 177 4.16 -28.30 -0.11
CA GLN A 177 5.42 -28.04 0.61
C GLN A 177 5.35 -26.87 1.60
N LEU A 178 4.53 -25.85 1.31
CA LEU A 178 4.44 -24.64 2.13
C LEU A 178 3.53 -24.83 3.35
N VAL A 179 2.49 -25.65 3.24
CA VAL A 179 1.57 -25.96 4.37
C VAL A 179 2.32 -26.48 5.62
N PRO A 180 3.12 -27.57 5.57
CA PRO A 180 3.80 -28.07 6.76
C PRO A 180 4.85 -27.10 7.31
N LYS A 181 5.48 -26.29 6.44
CA LYS A 181 6.40 -25.23 6.89
C LYS A 181 5.66 -24.15 7.68
N ARG A 182 4.46 -23.78 7.24
CA ARG A 182 3.61 -22.82 7.94
C ARG A 182 3.07 -23.40 9.25
N ASP A 183 2.66 -24.67 9.27
CA ASP A 183 2.29 -25.38 10.50
C ASP A 183 3.42 -25.34 11.54
N HIS A 184 4.64 -25.67 11.13
CA HIS A 184 5.80 -25.65 12.01
C HIS A 184 6.10 -24.24 12.56
N ALA A 185 6.11 -23.23 11.69
CA ALA A 185 6.34 -21.84 12.10
C ALA A 185 5.25 -21.32 13.07
N LEU A 186 3.99 -21.70 12.85
CA LEU A 186 2.90 -21.36 13.77
C LEU A 186 3.04 -22.08 15.12
N LEU A 187 3.44 -23.35 15.14
CA LEU A 187 3.67 -24.09 16.38
C LEU A 187 4.85 -23.52 17.18
N GLU A 188 5.96 -23.17 16.52
CA GLU A 188 7.10 -22.52 17.19
C GLU A 188 6.70 -21.18 17.80
N GLU A 189 5.94 -20.36 17.06
CA GLU A 189 5.44 -19.10 17.57
C GLU A 189 4.46 -19.32 18.74
N GLN A 190 3.60 -20.35 18.68
CA GLN A 190 2.70 -20.71 19.78
C GLN A 190 3.47 -21.05 21.06
N SER A 191 4.51 -21.87 20.93
CA SER A 191 5.35 -22.26 22.06
C SER A 191 6.06 -21.04 22.67
N LYS A 192 6.59 -20.13 21.84
CA LYS A 192 7.17 -18.86 22.30
C LYS A 192 6.16 -18.01 23.05
N GLN A 193 4.95 -17.83 22.51
CA GLN A 193 3.91 -17.03 23.16
C GLN A 193 3.45 -17.65 24.50
N GLN A 194 3.38 -18.98 24.60
CA GLN A 194 3.08 -19.68 25.85
C GLN A 194 4.19 -19.49 26.90
N SER A 195 5.45 -19.60 26.48
CA SER A 195 6.61 -19.33 27.35
C SER A 195 6.61 -17.87 27.83
N ASN A 196 6.36 -16.91 26.93
CA ASN A 196 6.29 -15.49 27.27
C ASN A 196 5.17 -15.18 28.26
N GLU A 197 3.97 -15.77 28.07
CA GLU A 197 2.87 -15.66 29.02
C GLU A 197 3.21 -16.28 30.38
N HIS A 198 3.97 -17.38 30.42
CA HIS A 198 4.44 -17.97 31.67
C HIS A 198 5.37 -17.01 32.43
N LEU A 199 6.34 -16.41 31.75
CA LEU A 199 7.25 -15.42 32.34
C LEU A 199 6.48 -14.19 32.87
N ARG A 200 5.51 -13.67 32.10
CA ARG A 200 4.65 -12.57 32.55
C ARG A 200 3.93 -12.90 33.85
N ARG A 201 3.38 -14.11 33.98
CA ARG A 201 2.68 -14.56 35.20
C ARG A 201 3.63 -14.74 36.37
N GLN A 202 4.81 -15.32 36.16
CA GLN A 202 5.80 -15.49 37.23
C GLN A 202 6.21 -14.13 37.80
N PHE A 203 6.61 -13.19 36.94
CA PHE A 203 6.96 -11.85 37.37
C PHE A 203 5.80 -11.15 38.08
N ALA A 204 4.58 -11.22 37.52
CA ALA A 204 3.40 -10.60 38.13
C ALA A 204 3.09 -11.18 39.52
N SER A 205 3.18 -12.51 39.68
CA SER A 205 2.93 -13.17 40.96
C SER A 205 3.89 -12.68 42.04
N GLN A 206 5.17 -12.48 41.71
CA GLN A 206 6.18 -11.99 42.63
C GLN A 206 6.04 -10.48 42.87
N ALA A 207 5.85 -9.69 41.81
CA ALA A 207 5.69 -8.24 41.87
C ALA A 207 4.48 -7.82 42.72
N ASN A 208 3.36 -8.54 42.59
CA ASN A 208 2.14 -8.29 43.35
C ASN A 208 2.27 -8.62 44.85
N VAL A 209 3.33 -9.33 45.26
CA VAL A 209 3.66 -9.57 46.67
C VAL A 209 4.67 -8.52 47.16
N VAL A 210 5.72 -8.27 46.38
CA VAL A 210 6.81 -7.35 46.73
C VAL A 210 6.34 -5.89 46.79
N GLY A 211 5.56 -5.44 45.81
CA GLY A 211 5.09 -4.05 45.72
C GLY A 211 4.33 -3.59 46.97
N PRO A 212 3.23 -4.27 47.37
CA PRO A 212 2.49 -3.95 48.59
C PRO A 212 3.32 -4.07 49.86
N TRP A 213 4.25 -5.04 49.93
CA TRP A 213 5.14 -5.20 51.08
C TRP A 213 6.01 -3.94 51.28
N ILE A 214 6.60 -3.39 50.21
CA ILE A 214 7.41 -2.17 50.31
C ILE A 214 6.55 -0.98 50.73
N GLN A 215 5.36 -0.81 50.13
CA GLN A 215 4.44 0.29 50.46
C GLN A 215 4.04 0.26 51.94
N THR A 216 3.64 -0.90 52.45
CA THR A 216 3.23 -1.04 53.86
C THR A 216 4.39 -0.73 54.82
N LYS A 217 5.61 -1.16 54.48
CA LYS A 217 6.79 -0.86 55.31
C LYS A 217 7.21 0.61 55.24
N MET A 218 7.08 1.27 54.10
CA MET A 218 7.27 2.72 53.99
C MET A 218 6.31 3.50 54.89
N GLU A 219 5.02 3.14 54.92
CA GLU A 219 4.02 3.77 55.78
C GLU A 219 4.29 3.53 57.27
N GLU A 220 4.66 2.31 57.66
CA GLU A 220 5.03 1.97 59.04
C GLU A 220 6.21 2.80 59.53
N ILE A 221 7.27 2.94 58.73
CA ILE A 221 8.44 3.78 59.07
C ILE A 221 8.05 5.27 59.13
N GLY A 222 7.21 5.74 58.19
CA GLY A 222 6.71 7.11 58.19
C GLY A 222 5.94 7.49 59.46
N ARG A 223 5.14 6.57 60.03
CA ARG A 223 4.39 6.80 61.27
C ARG A 223 5.30 7.01 62.48
N ILE A 224 6.45 6.35 62.57
CA ILE A 224 7.41 6.51 63.69
C ILE A 224 7.87 7.97 63.82
N SER A 225 7.95 8.70 62.69
CA SER A 225 8.36 10.12 62.67
C SER A 225 7.23 11.10 63.02
N ILE A 226 5.97 10.66 62.97
CA ILE A 226 4.79 11.52 63.16
C ILE A 226 4.18 11.30 64.55
N GLU A 227 4.17 10.06 65.02
CA GLU A 227 3.61 9.68 66.32
C GLU A 227 4.69 9.83 67.39
N LEU A 228 4.63 10.93 68.15
CA LEU A 228 5.53 11.28 69.25
C LEU A 228 5.35 10.39 70.51
N HIS A 229 5.33 9.07 70.35
CA HIS A 229 5.18 8.10 71.43
C HIS A 229 6.50 7.36 71.68
N GLY A 230 6.91 7.24 72.95
CA GLY A 230 8.13 6.53 73.37
C GLY A 230 9.36 7.44 73.52
N THR A 231 10.45 6.87 74.02
CA THR A 231 11.76 7.54 74.10
C THR A 231 12.49 7.47 72.75
N LEU A 232 13.49 8.32 72.53
CA LEU A 232 14.31 8.28 71.30
C LEU A 232 15.02 6.93 71.15
N GLU A 233 15.36 6.29 72.27
CA GLU A 233 15.96 4.97 72.33
C GLU A 233 14.99 3.89 71.83
N ASP A 234 13.70 3.97 72.19
CA ASP A 234 12.67 3.04 71.71
C ASP A 234 12.44 3.20 70.19
N GLN A 235 12.43 4.44 69.70
CA GLN A 235 12.31 4.74 68.27
C GLN A 235 13.51 4.21 67.48
N LEU A 236 14.72 4.33 68.03
CA LEU A 236 15.94 3.80 67.41
C LEU A 236 15.94 2.27 67.36
N GLU A 237 15.49 1.59 68.41
CA GLU A 237 15.42 0.12 68.42
C GLU A 237 14.37 -0.40 67.43
N GLN A 238 13.23 0.30 67.28
CA GLN A 238 12.24 -0.01 66.25
C GLN A 238 12.83 0.11 64.84
N LEU A 239 13.58 1.18 64.54
CA LEU A 239 14.24 1.35 63.24
C LEU A 239 15.26 0.24 62.94
N LYS A 240 16.07 -0.17 63.94
CA LYS A 240 16.99 -1.32 63.81
C LYS A 240 16.27 -2.65 63.57
N GLN A 241 15.05 -2.80 64.09
CA GLN A 241 14.23 -3.97 63.82
C GLN A 241 13.69 -3.97 62.38
N TYR A 242 13.29 -2.81 61.85
CA TYR A 242 12.90 -2.67 60.45
C TYR A 242 14.08 -2.96 59.52
N GLU A 243 15.26 -2.41 59.78
CA GLU A 243 16.47 -2.68 58.99
C GLU A 243 16.75 -4.18 58.84
N ARG A 244 16.67 -4.95 59.92
CA ARG A 244 16.83 -6.42 59.88
C ARG A 244 15.81 -7.11 58.98
N ARG A 245 14.53 -6.72 59.08
CA ARG A 245 13.45 -7.27 58.23
C ARG A 245 13.65 -6.95 56.75
N ILE A 246 14.24 -5.80 56.42
CA ILE A 246 14.57 -5.43 55.04
C ILE A 246 15.68 -6.31 54.49
N VAL A 247 16.73 -6.53 55.27
CA VAL A 247 17.84 -7.42 54.89
C VAL A 247 17.34 -8.85 54.67
N GLU A 248 16.46 -9.34 55.54
CA GLU A 248 15.85 -10.67 55.39
C GLU A 248 14.98 -10.81 54.14
N TYR A 249 14.34 -9.72 53.68
CA TYR A 249 13.46 -9.74 52.51
C TYR A 249 14.22 -9.61 51.17
N LYS A 250 15.50 -9.22 51.19
CA LYS A 250 16.33 -9.02 50.00
C LYS A 250 16.29 -10.16 48.95
N PRO A 251 16.31 -11.46 49.31
CA PRO A 251 16.27 -12.53 48.33
C PRO A 251 15.01 -12.52 47.44
N ASN A 252 13.87 -12.00 47.94
CA ASN A 252 12.63 -11.91 47.17
C ASN A 252 12.70 -10.84 46.07
N LEU A 253 13.51 -9.80 46.28
CA LEU A 253 13.79 -8.75 45.30
C LEU A 253 14.80 -9.23 44.27
N ASP A 254 15.84 -9.93 44.71
CA ASP A 254 16.84 -10.52 43.82
C ASP A 254 16.18 -11.55 42.86
N LEU A 255 15.21 -12.34 43.36
CA LEU A 255 14.40 -13.24 42.53
C LEU A 255 13.54 -12.49 41.49
N LEU A 256 12.94 -11.37 41.90
CA LEU A 256 12.12 -10.55 41.00
C LEU A 256 12.98 -9.89 39.90
N GLU A 257 14.18 -9.43 40.23
CA GLU A 257 15.16 -8.89 39.28
C GLU A 257 15.60 -9.96 38.28
N GLN A 258 15.87 -11.18 38.75
CA GLN A 258 16.17 -12.32 37.88
C GLN A 258 15.02 -12.63 36.92
N GLN A 259 13.76 -12.61 37.40
CA GLN A 259 12.58 -12.80 36.55
C GLN A 259 12.42 -11.67 35.53
N HIS A 260 12.74 -10.44 35.91
CA HIS A 260 12.73 -9.29 35.00
C HIS A 260 13.77 -9.44 33.88
N GLN A 261 14.97 -9.91 34.21
CA GLN A 261 16.03 -10.18 33.23
C GLN A 261 15.57 -11.18 32.15
N LEU A 262 14.90 -12.28 32.56
CA LEU A 262 14.33 -13.25 31.62
C LEU A 262 13.26 -12.65 30.70
N ILE A 263 12.45 -11.71 31.21
CA ILE A 263 11.44 -10.97 30.43
C ILE A 263 12.11 -10.06 29.39
N GLN A 264 13.19 -9.37 29.75
CA GLN A 264 13.95 -8.50 28.84
C GLN A 264 14.67 -9.31 27.75
N GLU A 265 15.29 -10.44 28.11
CA GLU A 265 15.92 -11.36 27.16
C GLU A 265 14.90 -11.96 26.18
N ALA A 266 13.66 -12.15 26.62
CA ALA A 266 12.54 -12.57 25.79
C ALA A 266 11.87 -11.41 25.01
N LEU A 267 12.37 -10.18 25.14
CA LEU A 267 11.85 -8.95 24.50
C LEU A 267 10.37 -8.67 24.80
N ILE A 268 9.94 -8.93 26.03
CA ILE A 268 8.58 -8.70 26.51
C ILE A 268 8.53 -7.35 27.24
N PHE A 269 7.77 -6.40 26.71
CA PHE A 269 7.68 -5.03 27.28
C PHE A 269 6.35 -4.74 27.97
N ASP A 270 5.38 -5.64 27.86
CA ASP A 270 4.05 -5.51 28.43
C ASP A 270 3.73 -6.66 29.39
N ASN A 271 3.03 -6.35 30.49
CA ASN A 271 2.52 -7.37 31.39
C ASN A 271 1.11 -7.01 31.88
N LYS A 272 0.10 -7.69 31.34
CA LYS A 272 -1.31 -7.50 31.71
C LYS A 272 -1.69 -8.03 33.10
N HIS A 273 -0.80 -8.76 33.77
CA HIS A 273 -1.11 -9.46 35.03
C HIS A 273 -0.65 -8.69 36.28
N THR A 274 0.03 -7.56 36.11
CA THR A 274 0.46 -6.69 37.19
C THR A 274 0.58 -5.26 36.71
N ASN A 275 0.28 -4.31 37.59
CA ASN A 275 0.53 -2.89 37.33
C ASN A 275 1.91 -2.43 37.87
N TYR A 276 2.65 -3.33 38.52
CA TYR A 276 3.99 -3.05 39.01
C TYR A 276 5.02 -3.36 37.91
N THR A 277 5.75 -2.34 37.46
CA THR A 277 6.94 -2.54 36.63
C THR A 277 8.17 -2.69 37.52
N MET A 278 9.26 -3.25 36.97
CA MET A 278 10.52 -3.37 37.71
C MET A 278 11.05 -1.98 38.13
N GLU A 279 10.84 -0.97 37.29
CA GLU A 279 11.19 0.41 37.58
C GLU A 279 10.40 0.98 38.77
N VAL A 280 9.10 0.67 38.88
CA VAL A 280 8.27 1.04 40.04
C VAL A 280 8.76 0.34 41.32
N ILE A 281 9.11 -0.94 41.23
CA ILE A 281 9.56 -1.71 42.40
C ILE A 281 10.95 -1.26 42.87
N LEU A 282 11.86 -0.99 41.94
CA LEU A 282 13.17 -0.40 42.25
C LEU A 282 13.02 1.00 42.84
N CYS A 283 12.12 1.83 42.30
CA CYS A 283 11.77 3.13 42.86
C CYS A 283 11.30 3.03 44.30
N LEU A 284 10.30 2.19 44.57
CA LEU A 284 9.79 1.96 45.91
C LEU A 284 10.91 1.49 46.87
N HIS A 285 11.78 0.59 46.42
CA HIS A 285 12.90 0.09 47.22
C HIS A 285 13.96 1.18 47.52
N PHE A 286 14.35 2.00 46.54
CA PHE A 286 15.34 3.07 46.72
C PHE A 286 14.82 4.19 47.60
N VAL A 287 13.55 4.58 47.46
CA VAL A 287 12.91 5.55 48.36
C VAL A 287 12.82 5.00 49.79
N PHE A 288 12.52 3.71 49.94
CA PHE A 288 12.47 3.04 51.24
C PHE A 288 13.83 2.94 51.94
N ARG A 289 14.95 2.87 51.21
CA ARG A 289 16.31 2.88 51.78
C ARG A 289 16.88 4.27 52.09
N GLY A 290 16.22 5.34 51.70
CA GLY A 290 16.69 6.72 51.95
C GLY A 290 17.86 7.16 51.06
N ASP A 291 18.16 6.42 49.98
CA ASP A 291 19.24 6.74 49.03
C ASP A 291 18.81 7.87 48.07
N PHE A 292 18.76 9.11 48.58
CA PHE A 292 18.35 10.31 47.83
C PHE A 292 19.16 10.57 46.55
N CYS A 293 20.35 9.97 46.39
CA CYS A 293 21.23 10.17 45.25
C CYS A 293 20.81 9.38 43.98
N ALA A 294 19.95 8.36 44.10
CA ALA A 294 19.50 7.53 42.98
C ALA A 294 18.08 7.91 42.44
N SER A 295 17.51 9.01 42.94
CA SER A 295 16.15 9.48 42.66
C SER A 295 15.92 10.00 41.21
N ILE A 296 16.97 10.04 40.37
CA ILE A 296 16.88 10.51 38.97
C ILE A 296 16.29 9.46 38.01
N LEU A 297 16.45 8.16 38.29
CA LEU A 297 15.97 7.07 37.42
C LEU A 297 14.57 6.55 37.76
N CYS A 298 14.04 6.92 38.92
CA CYS A 298 12.84 6.34 39.49
C CYS A 298 11.56 7.17 39.25
N PHE A 299 11.68 8.34 38.62
CA PHE A 299 10.60 9.33 38.51
C PHE A 299 9.72 9.21 37.26
N GLU A 300 10.13 8.45 36.23
CA GLU A 300 9.39 8.35 34.96
C GLU A 300 8.17 7.41 35.01
N VAL A 301 8.01 6.58 36.06
CA VAL A 301 7.13 5.39 35.98
C VAL A 301 6.00 5.37 37.03
N THR A 302 6.06 6.21 38.06
CA THR A 302 5.09 6.22 39.18
C THR A 302 4.04 7.34 39.05
N LEU A 303 3.30 7.41 37.94
CA LEU A 303 2.33 8.49 37.71
C LEU A 303 0.86 8.07 37.60
N GLU A 304 0.53 6.77 37.62
CA GLU A 304 -0.86 6.27 37.53
C GLU A 304 -1.44 5.62 38.80
N LEU A 305 -0.67 5.36 39.87
CA LEU A 305 -1.18 4.58 41.02
C LEU A 305 -1.00 5.19 42.43
N LEU A 306 -0.48 6.41 42.56
CA LEU A 306 -0.40 7.10 43.85
C LEU A 306 -1.38 8.27 43.88
N GLU A 307 -2.48 8.11 44.62
CA GLU A 307 -3.22 9.27 45.14
C GLU A 307 -2.29 10.08 46.07
N PRO A 308 -2.35 11.42 46.04
CA PRO A 308 -1.31 12.27 46.62
C PRO A 308 -1.54 12.49 48.13
N PRO A 309 -0.53 12.23 48.97
CA PRO A 309 -0.28 13.16 50.05
C PRO A 309 1.22 13.36 50.28
N PHE A 310 1.93 13.98 49.34
CA PHE A 310 3.26 14.53 49.62
C PHE A 310 3.33 15.99 49.18
N CYS A 311 2.69 16.85 49.98
CA CYS A 311 3.00 18.28 50.06
C CYS A 311 2.97 18.68 51.54
N VAL A 312 4.08 18.46 52.24
CA VAL A 312 4.29 18.98 53.58
C VAL A 312 5.17 20.23 53.47
N SER A 313 4.63 21.38 53.89
CA SER A 313 5.27 22.69 54.09
C SER A 313 5.09 23.77 53.00
N ARG A 314 4.75 24.99 53.47
CA ARG A 314 4.50 26.27 52.76
C ARG A 314 5.65 26.80 51.86
N ARG A 315 6.69 26.00 51.60
CA ARG A 315 7.87 26.38 50.80
C ARG A 315 8.25 25.39 49.69
N PHE A 316 7.55 24.27 49.55
CA PHE A 316 7.88 23.25 48.56
C PHE A 316 6.91 23.31 47.38
N TRP A 317 7.43 23.64 46.19
CA TRP A 317 6.73 23.53 44.92
C TRP A 317 6.46 22.06 44.57
N CYS A 318 5.35 21.78 43.90
CA CYS A 318 5.05 20.43 43.42
C CYS A 318 5.91 20.10 42.20
N LEU A 319 6.23 18.82 41.99
CA LEU A 319 7.03 18.41 40.82
C LEU A 319 6.33 18.70 39.48
N HIS A 320 7.12 19.21 38.53
CA HIS A 320 6.73 19.43 37.14
C HIS A 320 7.83 18.91 36.19
N PHE A 321 7.42 18.46 35.01
CA PHE A 321 8.32 17.80 34.05
C PHE A 321 8.20 18.45 32.68
N VAL A 322 9.32 18.43 31.94
CA VAL A 322 9.35 18.75 30.51
C VAL A 322 9.66 17.47 29.73
N PHE A 323 8.82 17.16 28.76
CA PHE A 323 9.00 16.03 27.85
C PHE A 323 8.68 16.46 26.41
N GLN A 324 8.94 15.57 25.45
CA GLN A 324 8.74 15.85 24.03
C GLN A 324 7.56 15.06 23.48
N ASP A 325 6.77 15.70 22.61
CA ASP A 325 5.65 15.11 21.89
C ASP A 325 5.83 15.31 20.37
N PRO A 326 5.86 14.25 19.55
CA PRO A 326 5.83 12.83 19.93
C PRO A 326 7.14 12.38 20.58
N SER A 327 7.10 11.53 21.62
CA SER A 327 8.31 11.01 22.27
C SER A 327 9.16 10.17 21.30
N ARG A 328 10.42 10.59 21.06
CA ARG A 328 11.36 9.91 20.15
C ARG A 328 12.79 9.97 20.68
N PRO A 329 13.60 8.91 20.48
CA PRO A 329 15.00 8.93 20.92
C PRO A 329 15.84 9.99 20.21
N PHE A 330 15.47 10.38 18.99
CA PHE A 330 16.10 11.46 18.24
C PHE A 330 15.18 11.95 17.11
N TYR A 331 15.41 13.19 16.67
CA TYR A 331 14.76 13.81 15.51
C TYR A 331 15.75 14.06 14.39
N TYR A 332 15.25 14.23 13.17
CA TYR A 332 16.01 14.76 12.05
C TYR A 332 15.76 16.26 11.91
N GLU A 333 16.76 16.99 11.41
CA GLU A 333 16.64 18.42 11.13
C GLU A 333 15.38 18.74 10.29
N GLY A 334 14.57 19.68 10.77
CA GLY A 334 13.32 20.09 10.14
C GLY A 334 12.08 19.27 10.55
N GLU A 335 12.21 18.22 11.36
CA GLU A 335 11.06 17.56 12.02
C GLU A 335 10.41 18.51 13.04
N ARG A 336 9.09 18.40 13.19
CA ARG A 336 8.33 19.18 14.19
C ARG A 336 8.16 18.34 15.44
N LEU A 337 8.33 18.97 16.59
CA LEU A 337 8.02 18.42 17.91
C LEU A 337 7.39 19.52 18.78
N ALA A 338 6.81 19.15 19.90
CA ALA A 338 6.43 20.09 20.94
C ALA A 338 7.14 19.72 22.24
N LEU A 339 7.65 20.72 22.95
CA LEU A 339 7.98 20.56 24.35
C LEU A 339 6.70 20.67 25.15
N VAL A 340 6.45 19.69 26.00
CA VAL A 340 5.28 19.64 26.85
C VAL A 340 5.75 19.81 28.29
N CYS A 341 5.29 20.88 28.93
CA CYS A 341 5.54 21.11 30.35
C CYS A 341 4.27 20.77 31.12
N ALA A 342 4.34 19.83 32.05
CA ALA A 342 3.22 19.41 32.88
C ALA A 342 3.53 19.60 34.36
N ALA A 343 2.62 20.25 35.09
CA ALA A 343 2.74 20.52 36.51
C ALA A 343 1.53 19.94 37.25
N LYS A 344 1.78 19.14 38.30
CA LYS A 344 0.72 18.63 39.18
C LYS A 344 0.74 19.42 40.49
N THR A 345 -0.08 20.46 40.59
CA THR A 345 -0.20 21.31 41.79
C THR A 345 -1.67 21.43 42.20
N PRO A 346 -1.98 21.47 43.51
CA PRO A 346 -3.33 21.75 43.99
C PRO A 346 -3.73 23.23 43.85
N ARG A 347 -2.78 24.11 43.51
CA ARG A 347 -3.01 25.54 43.25
C ARG A 347 -3.26 25.78 41.76
N GLU A 348 -4.12 26.76 41.46
CA GLU A 348 -4.33 27.23 40.08
C GLU A 348 -3.03 27.79 39.49
N ILE A 349 -2.69 27.30 38.30
CA ILE A 349 -1.48 27.70 37.57
C ILE A 349 -1.80 28.98 36.79
N GLY A 350 -0.96 30.01 36.94
CA GLY A 350 -1.04 31.23 36.14
C GLY A 350 -0.46 31.04 34.74
N GLY A 351 0.54 30.16 34.59
CA GLY A 351 1.07 29.79 33.29
C GLY A 351 2.44 29.11 33.33
N PHE A 352 3.04 28.99 32.14
CA PHE A 352 4.32 28.30 31.92
C PHE A 352 5.31 29.15 31.12
N ARG A 353 6.61 28.93 31.39
CA ARG A 353 7.74 29.46 30.60
C ARG A 353 8.72 28.34 30.27
N PHE A 354 9.23 28.36 29.05
CA PHE A 354 10.20 27.40 28.54
C PHE A 354 11.54 28.09 28.34
N PHE A 355 12.64 27.38 28.56
CA PHE A 355 13.98 27.91 28.40
C PHE A 355 14.89 26.96 27.63
N ASN A 356 15.84 27.54 26.89
CA ASN A 356 16.91 26.81 26.24
C ASN A 356 18.10 26.58 27.19
N GLN A 357 19.16 25.97 26.66
CA GLN A 357 20.40 25.68 27.37
C GLN A 357 21.19 26.91 27.84
N SER A 358 21.03 28.07 27.20
CA SER A 358 21.63 29.34 27.67
C SER A 358 20.78 30.02 28.75
N GLY A 359 19.60 29.47 29.05
CA GLY A 359 18.68 29.98 30.07
C GLY A 359 17.72 31.05 29.55
N GLU A 360 17.76 31.39 28.27
CA GLU A 360 16.87 32.34 27.61
C GLU A 360 15.48 31.72 27.39
N GLN A 361 14.44 32.56 27.47
CA GLN A 361 13.07 32.11 27.26
C GLN A 361 12.83 31.78 25.79
N VAL A 362 12.25 30.61 25.53
CA VAL A 362 11.92 30.13 24.19
C VAL A 362 10.41 30.21 23.99
N GLY A 363 9.99 31.02 23.03
CA GLY A 363 8.57 31.19 22.70
C GLY A 363 7.79 32.08 23.67
N PRO A 364 6.49 32.29 23.38
CA PRO A 364 5.61 33.11 24.20
C PRO A 364 5.31 32.44 25.55
N GLN A 365 5.06 33.24 26.57
CA GLN A 365 4.52 32.77 27.84
C GLN A 365 3.12 32.19 27.62
N VAL A 366 2.87 30.99 28.13
CA VAL A 366 1.56 30.33 27.99
C VAL A 366 0.73 30.70 29.22
N LEU A 367 -0.27 31.57 29.02
CA LEU A 367 -1.15 32.09 30.07
C LEU A 367 -2.47 31.32 30.07
N HIS A 368 -2.50 30.15 30.72
CA HIS A 368 -3.72 29.35 30.85
C HIS A 368 -3.71 28.52 32.15
N PRO A 369 -4.85 28.35 32.83
CA PRO A 369 -4.98 27.58 34.07
C PRO A 369 -4.97 26.06 33.85
N LEU A 370 -4.36 25.61 32.77
CA LEU A 370 -4.25 24.19 32.46
C LEU A 370 -3.06 23.57 33.20
N PRO A 371 -3.14 22.29 33.57
CA PRO A 371 -2.01 21.57 34.19
C PRO A 371 -0.86 21.30 33.21
N THR A 372 -1.00 21.69 31.94
CA THR A 372 -0.07 21.34 30.86
C THR A 372 -0.01 22.46 29.82
N ALA A 373 1.20 22.72 29.30
CA ALA A 373 1.47 23.66 28.21
C ALA A 373 2.34 23.04 27.13
N TRP A 374 2.15 23.48 25.89
CA TRP A 374 2.87 23.00 24.71
C TRP A 374 3.63 24.15 24.06
N LEU A 375 4.90 23.91 23.74
CA LEU A 375 5.73 24.80 22.93
C LEU A 375 6.12 24.08 21.64
N PRO A 376 5.51 24.40 20.48
CA PRO A 376 5.91 23.86 19.19
C PRO A 376 7.32 24.31 18.82
N LEU A 377 8.18 23.36 18.49
CA LEU A 377 9.55 23.55 18.00
C LEU A 377 9.78 22.83 16.68
N THR A 378 10.79 23.29 15.95
CA THR A 378 11.34 22.58 14.79
C THR A 378 12.75 22.16 15.14
N ALA A 379 13.06 20.87 15.01
CA ALA A 379 14.36 20.31 15.30
C ALA A 379 15.42 20.97 14.39
N ALA A 380 16.36 21.71 14.98
CA ALA A 380 17.40 22.43 14.26
C ALA A 380 18.80 21.98 14.69
N ALA A 381 19.04 21.89 16.00
CA ALA A 381 20.27 21.41 16.58
C ALA A 381 19.98 20.69 17.90
N ALA A 382 20.90 19.81 18.31
CA ALA A 382 20.81 19.17 19.61
C ALA A 382 20.93 20.22 20.73
N ALA A 383 19.97 20.24 21.64
CA ALA A 383 19.89 21.25 22.69
C ALA A 383 19.18 20.70 23.93
N LYS A 384 19.44 21.33 25.09
CA LYS A 384 18.75 21.05 26.34
C LYS A 384 17.68 22.10 26.61
N TYR A 385 16.52 21.66 27.07
CA TYR A 385 15.39 22.53 27.40
C TYR A 385 14.91 22.30 28.82
N THR A 386 14.47 23.36 29.48
CA THR A 386 13.83 23.32 30.80
C THR A 386 12.50 24.06 30.74
N CYS A 387 11.60 23.78 31.67
CA CYS A 387 10.40 24.59 31.85
C CYS A 387 10.19 24.96 33.32
N MET A 388 9.37 25.99 33.54
CA MET A 388 8.87 26.38 34.85
C MET A 388 7.40 26.74 34.73
N TYR A 389 6.66 26.60 35.82
CA TYR A 389 5.32 27.16 35.95
C TYR A 389 5.32 28.28 36.98
N PHE A 390 4.27 29.07 37.01
CA PHE A 390 4.05 30.05 38.07
C PHE A 390 2.58 30.02 38.49
N VAL A 391 2.33 30.34 39.75
CA VAL A 391 0.99 30.53 40.30
C VAL A 391 0.80 32.01 40.57
N GLU A 392 -0.41 32.51 40.36
CA GLU A 392 -0.77 33.87 40.74
C GLU A 392 -1.37 33.86 42.14
N ASP A 393 -0.76 34.60 43.06
CA ASP A 393 -1.28 34.78 44.42
C ASP A 393 -1.28 36.27 44.75
N ALA A 394 -2.46 36.82 45.06
CA ALA A 394 -2.67 38.23 45.36
C ALA A 394 -2.03 39.23 44.36
N GLY A 395 -2.06 38.91 43.05
CA GLY A 395 -1.51 39.76 41.98
C GLY A 395 0.02 39.68 41.81
N ARG A 396 0.69 38.76 42.52
CA ARG A 396 2.11 38.47 42.36
C ARG A 396 2.30 37.11 41.69
N GLU A 397 3.08 37.08 40.61
CA GLU A 397 3.56 35.82 40.03
C GLU A 397 4.57 35.17 41.00
N ILE A 398 4.27 33.96 41.45
CA ILE A 398 5.19 33.18 42.26
C ILE A 398 5.71 32.01 41.39
N PRO A 399 6.99 32.04 40.97
CA PRO A 399 7.55 31.04 40.05
C PRO A 399 8.01 29.76 40.76
N SER A 400 7.81 28.61 40.10
CA SER A 400 8.47 27.35 40.46
C SER A 400 9.96 27.38 40.11
N ASP A 401 10.71 26.42 40.66
CA ASP A 401 12.04 26.09 40.15
C ASP A 401 11.99 25.60 38.69
N ARG A 402 13.13 25.55 38.01
CA ARG A 402 13.22 24.98 36.65
C ARG A 402 13.20 23.46 36.71
N SER A 403 12.57 22.83 35.72
CA SER A 403 12.54 21.38 35.57
C SER A 403 13.94 20.82 35.34
N VAL A 404 14.08 19.50 35.49
CA VAL A 404 15.25 18.78 34.99
C VAL A 404 15.39 19.04 33.47
N PRO A 405 16.61 19.29 32.96
CA PRO A 405 16.81 19.57 31.54
C PRO A 405 16.56 18.34 30.68
N LEU A 406 15.66 18.47 29.70
CA LEU A 406 15.41 17.49 28.65
C LEU A 406 16.39 17.71 27.49
N ALA A 407 17.16 16.69 27.16
CA ALA A 407 18.01 16.68 25.97
C ALA A 407 17.18 16.26 24.74
N VAL A 408 17.14 17.12 23.73
CA VAL A 408 16.54 16.82 22.43
C VAL A 408 17.67 16.55 21.44
N ASP A 409 17.82 15.29 21.04
CA ASP A 409 18.85 14.88 20.08
C ASP A 409 18.38 15.09 18.64
N VAL A 410 19.21 15.76 17.84
CA VAL A 410 18.93 16.07 16.43
C VAL A 410 20.03 15.52 15.53
N ARG A 411 19.65 14.78 14.49
CA ARG A 411 20.53 14.23 13.45
C ARG A 411 20.34 14.96 12.12
N ALA A 412 21.39 14.96 11.30
CA ALA A 412 21.36 15.57 9.97
C ALA A 412 20.25 14.95 9.08
N ALA A 413 19.48 15.81 8.42
CA ALA A 413 18.47 15.39 7.46
C ALA A 413 19.08 14.74 6.21
N PRO A 414 18.31 13.93 5.46
CA PRO A 414 18.72 13.45 4.14
C PRO A 414 19.12 14.60 3.20
N ALA A 415 20.12 14.36 2.35
CA ALA A 415 20.68 15.35 1.43
C ALA A 415 19.61 16.00 0.55
N ALA A 416 19.72 17.30 0.30
CA ALA A 416 18.73 18.03 -0.50
C ALA A 416 18.77 17.61 -1.99
N PRO A 417 17.61 17.52 -2.67
CA PRO A 417 17.56 17.22 -4.10
C PRO A 417 17.95 18.43 -4.97
N THR A 418 18.26 18.15 -6.23
CA THR A 418 18.49 19.17 -7.25
C THR A 418 17.20 19.43 -8.02
N PHE A 419 16.79 20.70 -8.10
CA PHE A 419 15.59 21.13 -8.83
C PHE A 419 15.96 21.85 -10.12
N SER A 420 15.19 21.60 -11.19
CA SER A 420 15.35 22.24 -12.50
C SER A 420 14.03 22.31 -13.27
N LEU A 421 13.97 23.18 -14.28
CA LEU A 421 12.80 23.38 -15.14
C LEU A 421 13.14 22.96 -16.57
N ALA A 422 12.24 22.25 -17.23
CA ALA A 422 12.37 21.86 -18.64
C ALA A 422 11.13 22.28 -19.45
N PRO A 423 11.27 23.09 -20.52
CA PRO A 423 12.50 23.75 -20.98
C PRO A 423 12.92 24.88 -20.01
N GLN A 424 14.22 25.10 -19.86
CA GLN A 424 14.74 26.20 -19.05
C GLN A 424 14.66 27.52 -19.83
N GLN A 425 13.85 28.47 -19.35
CA GLN A 425 13.68 29.78 -19.98
C GLN A 425 13.66 30.90 -18.93
N LEU A 426 13.98 32.12 -19.35
CA LEU A 426 13.95 33.32 -18.50
C LEU A 426 12.51 33.81 -18.24
N VAL A 427 11.63 33.67 -19.23
CA VAL A 427 10.23 34.12 -19.17
C VAL A 427 9.36 33.15 -19.95
N TYR A 428 8.32 32.64 -19.30
CA TYR A 428 7.32 31.75 -19.88
C TYR A 428 6.06 32.52 -20.28
N ARG A 429 5.26 31.95 -21.18
CA ARG A 429 4.01 32.53 -21.67
C ARG A 429 2.83 31.77 -21.08
N THR A 430 1.70 32.48 -20.94
CA THR A 430 0.43 31.85 -20.58
C THR A 430 0.05 30.81 -21.62
N GLY A 431 -0.24 29.58 -21.19
CA GLY A 431 -0.53 28.42 -22.05
C GLY A 431 0.65 27.46 -22.25
N ASP A 432 1.87 27.83 -21.87
CA ASP A 432 3.01 26.91 -21.93
C ASP A 432 2.85 25.77 -20.90
N SER A 433 3.31 24.58 -21.25
CA SER A 433 3.44 23.44 -20.32
C SER A 433 4.93 23.23 -20.02
N ILE A 434 5.28 23.21 -18.73
CA ILE A 434 6.66 23.02 -18.29
C ILE A 434 6.77 21.81 -17.38
N THR A 435 7.93 21.18 -17.37
CA THR A 435 8.23 20.06 -16.48
C THR A 435 9.10 20.53 -15.33
N LEU A 436 8.61 20.33 -14.11
CA LEU A 436 9.35 20.48 -12.86
C LEU A 436 10.13 19.18 -12.63
N LEU A 437 11.47 19.23 -12.69
CA LEU A 437 12.32 18.06 -12.52
C LEU A 437 13.02 18.11 -11.16
N CYS A 438 12.80 17.10 -10.33
CA CYS A 438 13.44 16.91 -9.04
C CYS A 438 14.35 15.66 -9.08
N SER A 439 15.66 15.89 -8.97
CA SER A 439 16.69 14.85 -8.96
C SER A 439 17.19 14.58 -7.55
N ILE A 440 17.04 13.34 -7.11
CA ILE A 440 17.33 12.89 -5.75
C ILE A 440 18.76 12.35 -5.68
N PRO A 441 19.58 12.77 -4.71
CA PRO A 441 20.94 12.26 -4.55
C PRO A 441 20.94 10.75 -4.29
N ALA A 442 22.03 10.07 -4.65
CA ALA A 442 22.15 8.63 -4.37
C ALA A 442 22.07 8.40 -2.85
N SER A 443 21.01 7.70 -2.41
CA SER A 443 20.76 7.32 -1.01
C SER A 443 20.48 5.82 -0.95
N PRO A 444 20.94 5.10 0.09
CA PRO A 444 20.54 3.71 0.32
C PRO A 444 19.06 3.58 0.75
N ASP A 445 18.44 4.67 1.20
CA ASP A 445 17.08 4.66 1.73
C ASP A 445 16.01 4.74 0.62
N TYR A 446 14.94 3.96 0.78
CA TYR A 446 13.82 3.96 -0.17
C TYR A 446 13.03 5.28 -0.14
N VAL A 447 12.99 5.96 -1.29
CA VAL A 447 12.15 7.14 -1.50
C VAL A 447 10.70 6.70 -1.74
N ARG A 448 9.75 7.29 -1.00
CA ARG A 448 8.32 7.01 -1.14
C ARG A 448 7.50 8.14 -1.74
N GLU A 449 7.97 9.38 -1.60
CA GLU A 449 7.19 10.55 -1.94
C GLU A 449 8.11 11.71 -2.31
N VAL A 450 7.72 12.47 -3.32
CA VAL A 450 8.36 13.73 -3.73
C VAL A 450 7.33 14.84 -3.65
N GLN A 451 7.68 15.93 -2.96
CA GLN A 451 6.83 17.10 -2.80
C GLN A 451 7.43 18.30 -3.53
N TYR A 452 6.58 18.99 -4.30
CA TYR A 452 6.88 20.25 -4.97
C TYR A 452 6.24 21.39 -4.20
N TYR A 453 7.00 22.46 -3.97
CA TYR A 453 6.59 23.64 -3.23
C TYR A 453 6.64 24.87 -4.13
N GLY A 454 5.70 25.79 -3.91
CA GLY A 454 5.70 27.14 -4.46
C GLY A 454 5.67 28.19 -3.35
N ASP A 455 5.67 29.47 -3.71
CA ASP A 455 5.63 30.59 -2.76
C ASP A 455 4.41 30.55 -1.82
N SER A 456 3.30 29.96 -2.25
CA SER A 456 2.07 29.78 -1.46
C SER A 456 2.08 28.55 -0.54
N GLY A 457 3.14 27.74 -0.53
CA GLY A 457 3.28 26.55 0.30
C GLY A 457 3.43 25.24 -0.48
N LEU A 458 2.86 24.15 0.04
CA LEU A 458 2.88 22.84 -0.64
C LEU A 458 1.98 22.89 -1.87
N ALA A 459 2.56 22.64 -3.05
CA ALA A 459 1.82 22.66 -4.31
C ALA A 459 1.31 21.25 -4.66
N VAL A 460 2.20 20.25 -4.67
CA VAL A 460 1.89 18.89 -5.14
C VAL A 460 2.70 17.84 -4.38
N SER A 461 2.07 16.72 -4.06
CA SER A 461 2.73 15.49 -3.59
C SER A 461 2.60 14.40 -4.66
N VAL A 462 3.72 13.74 -4.99
CA VAL A 462 3.80 12.66 -5.96
C VAL A 462 4.33 11.40 -5.26
N PRO A 463 3.52 10.34 -5.10
CA PRO A 463 3.99 9.07 -4.56
C PRO A 463 4.90 8.39 -5.59
N VAL A 464 6.03 7.86 -5.14
CA VAL A 464 7.02 7.17 -5.99
C VAL A 464 7.51 5.89 -5.31
N TRP A 465 7.89 4.90 -6.10
CA TRP A 465 8.57 3.70 -5.59
C TRP A 465 10.05 3.75 -5.94
N ASN A 466 10.87 4.24 -5.01
CA ASN A 466 12.33 4.24 -5.10
C ASN A 466 12.88 4.93 -6.36
N ALA A 467 12.31 6.09 -6.71
CA ALA A 467 12.74 6.86 -7.87
C ALA A 467 13.97 7.73 -7.56
N ARG A 468 14.88 7.86 -8.54
CA ARG A 468 16.01 8.81 -8.49
C ARG A 468 15.69 10.16 -9.09
N ASN A 469 14.78 10.21 -10.05
CA ASN A 469 14.29 11.42 -10.68
C ASN A 469 12.77 11.38 -10.68
N CYS A 470 12.14 12.50 -10.34
CA CYS A 470 10.71 12.68 -10.45
C CYS A 470 10.45 13.91 -11.31
N SER A 471 9.46 13.83 -12.19
CA SER A 471 9.02 14.93 -13.04
C SER A 471 7.54 15.20 -12.79
N TYR A 472 7.17 16.48 -12.72
CA TYR A 472 5.78 16.92 -12.64
C TYR A 472 5.48 17.96 -13.72
N GLU A 473 4.41 17.77 -14.48
CA GLU A 473 4.02 18.69 -15.56
C GLU A 473 3.10 19.80 -15.02
N LEU A 474 3.52 21.05 -15.17
CA LEU A 474 2.79 22.24 -14.73
C LEU A 474 2.32 23.06 -15.95
N ARG A 475 1.00 23.24 -16.07
CA ARG A 475 0.40 24.11 -17.09
C ARG A 475 0.27 25.55 -16.58
N LEU A 476 0.83 26.49 -17.33
CA LEU A 476 0.87 27.90 -16.93
C LEU A 476 -0.43 28.63 -17.32
N ALA A 477 -1.44 28.54 -16.45
CA ALA A 477 -2.76 29.13 -16.65
C ALA A 477 -2.77 30.68 -16.62
N GLY A 478 -1.81 31.30 -15.93
CA GLY A 478 -1.74 32.75 -15.82
C GLY A 478 -0.50 33.27 -15.05
N PRO A 479 -0.33 34.60 -14.97
CA PRO A 479 0.79 35.24 -14.30
C PRO A 479 0.86 34.99 -12.79
N GLU A 480 -0.25 34.59 -12.15
CA GLU A 480 -0.34 34.21 -10.74
C GLU A 480 0.50 32.99 -10.36
N LEU A 481 0.89 32.17 -11.35
CA LEU A 481 1.84 31.07 -11.15
C LEU A 481 3.30 31.54 -11.16
N SER A 482 3.56 32.84 -11.32
CA SER A 482 4.91 33.38 -11.16
C SER A 482 5.31 33.32 -9.69
N GLY A 483 6.47 32.75 -9.41
CA GLY A 483 6.95 32.57 -8.05
C GLY A 483 8.21 31.73 -7.97
N SER A 484 8.66 31.44 -6.76
CA SER A 484 9.79 30.56 -6.51
C SER A 484 9.31 29.15 -6.22
N TYR A 485 9.94 28.17 -6.87
CA TYR A 485 9.61 26.76 -6.74
C TYR A 485 10.79 25.96 -6.20
N SER A 486 10.51 24.96 -5.36
CA SER A 486 11.50 24.01 -4.84
C SER A 486 10.88 22.62 -4.71
N CYS A 487 11.71 21.61 -4.43
CA CYS A 487 11.24 20.25 -4.17
C CYS A 487 11.96 19.65 -2.96
N ALA A 488 11.32 18.66 -2.32
CA ALA A 488 11.90 17.81 -1.29
C ALA A 488 11.37 16.39 -1.46
N TYR A 489 12.02 15.39 -0.86
CA TYR A 489 11.60 14.00 -0.92
C TYR A 489 11.53 13.38 0.48
N PHE A 490 10.79 12.28 0.61
CA PHE A 490 10.69 11.52 1.85
C PHE A 490 11.31 10.14 1.69
N VAL A 491 12.16 9.79 2.66
CA VAL A 491 12.76 8.45 2.79
C VAL A 491 12.26 7.77 4.05
N TYR A 492 12.19 6.45 4.01
CA TYR A 492 11.79 5.66 5.18
C TYR A 492 13.02 5.31 6.02
N LYS A 493 13.15 5.92 7.20
CA LYS A 493 14.23 5.64 8.16
C LYS A 493 13.64 5.20 9.49
N SER A 494 14.16 4.11 10.06
CA SER A 494 13.72 3.58 11.37
C SER A 494 12.19 3.56 11.49
N THR A 495 11.54 2.93 10.51
CA THR A 495 10.09 2.73 10.42
C THR A 495 9.23 4.02 10.35
N ARG A 496 9.79 5.18 9.96
CA ARG A 496 9.01 6.41 9.73
C ARG A 496 9.47 7.19 8.48
N PRO A 497 8.58 7.95 7.83
CA PRO A 497 8.97 8.85 6.74
C PRO A 497 9.71 10.08 7.29
N VAL A 498 10.88 10.36 6.72
CA VAL A 498 11.74 11.50 7.07
C VAL A 498 11.94 12.34 5.81
N ARG A 499 11.68 13.64 5.92
CA ARG A 499 11.83 14.58 4.80
C ARG A 499 13.30 14.99 4.62
N SER A 500 13.74 15.08 3.38
CA SER A 500 15.02 15.71 3.03
C SER A 500 15.01 17.22 3.28
N GLY A 501 16.19 17.85 3.24
CA GLY A 501 16.28 19.29 3.00
C GLY A 501 15.58 19.68 1.69
N ARG A 502 15.10 20.93 1.60
CA ARG A 502 14.52 21.47 0.35
C ARG A 502 15.63 21.80 -0.64
N SER A 503 15.35 21.62 -1.93
CA SER A 503 16.24 22.08 -3.01
C SER A 503 16.37 23.60 -3.02
N ARG A 504 17.34 24.11 -3.79
CA ARG A 504 17.41 25.54 -4.11
C ARG A 504 16.12 26.01 -4.78
N TRP A 505 15.65 27.18 -4.39
CA TRP A 505 14.48 27.81 -4.99
C TRP A 505 14.83 28.35 -6.39
N ILE A 506 13.99 28.05 -7.38
CA ILE A 506 14.10 28.56 -8.75
C ILE A 506 12.91 29.46 -9.03
N ARG A 507 13.17 30.68 -9.49
CA ARG A 507 12.14 31.66 -9.84
C ARG A 507 11.60 31.38 -11.24
N LEU A 508 10.29 31.31 -11.35
CA LEU A 508 9.52 31.16 -12.56
C LEU A 508 8.74 32.45 -12.81
N SER A 509 8.86 33.01 -14.02
CA SER A 509 8.17 34.26 -14.42
C SER A 509 7.28 34.00 -15.63
N VAL A 510 5.97 34.21 -15.48
CA VAL A 510 4.99 34.05 -16.54
C VAL A 510 4.48 35.41 -16.99
N LYS A 511 4.58 35.71 -18.28
CA LYS A 511 3.99 36.93 -18.88
C LYS A 511 2.74 36.60 -19.67
N ARG A 512 1.74 37.47 -19.55
CA ARG A 512 0.52 37.42 -20.35
C ARG A 512 0.84 37.66 -21.81
N GLN A 513 0.30 36.84 -22.70
CA GLN A 513 0.41 37.05 -24.13
C GLN A 513 -0.37 38.33 -24.53
N ARG A 514 0.33 39.41 -24.88
CA ARG A 514 -0.31 40.57 -25.52
C ARG A 514 -0.60 40.20 -26.98
N MET A 515 -1.88 40.05 -27.32
CA MET A 515 -2.36 39.87 -28.68
C MET A 515 -2.18 41.22 -29.42
N GLY A 516 -1.17 41.31 -30.29
CA GLY A 516 -0.85 42.54 -31.03
C GLY A 516 -1.77 42.78 -32.21
N TRP A 517 -2.98 43.29 -31.97
CA TRP A 517 -3.95 43.65 -33.02
C TRP A 517 -3.71 45.04 -33.67
N THR A 518 -2.62 45.74 -33.34
CA THR A 518 -2.40 47.11 -33.82
C THR A 518 -1.74 47.19 -35.20
N ARG A 519 -1.10 46.13 -35.70
CA ARG A 519 -0.42 46.15 -37.01
C ARG A 519 -1.30 45.68 -38.17
N ASP A 520 -2.23 44.73 -37.94
CA ASP A 520 -3.02 44.13 -39.02
C ASP A 520 -4.34 44.87 -39.30
N ALA A 521 -4.89 45.59 -38.30
CA ALA A 521 -6.07 46.43 -38.49
C ALA A 521 -5.79 47.66 -39.40
N ALA A 522 -4.57 48.21 -39.34
CA ALA A 522 -4.17 49.33 -40.19
C ALA A 522 -4.01 48.91 -41.66
N VAL A 523 -3.43 47.72 -41.91
CA VAL A 523 -3.25 47.20 -43.27
C VAL A 523 -4.56 46.74 -43.89
N GLY A 524 -5.44 46.09 -43.10
CA GLY A 524 -6.78 45.71 -43.55
C GLY A 524 -7.67 46.92 -43.85
N GLY A 525 -7.66 47.94 -42.99
CA GLY A 525 -8.45 49.17 -43.20
C GLY A 525 -8.05 49.96 -44.46
N SER A 526 -6.75 50.01 -44.77
CA SER A 526 -6.26 50.64 -46.01
C SER A 526 -6.60 49.84 -47.26
N PHE A 527 -6.63 48.50 -47.18
CA PHE A 527 -6.97 47.65 -48.33
C PHE A 527 -8.42 47.79 -48.77
N PHE A 528 -9.37 47.85 -47.82
CA PHE A 528 -10.80 47.97 -48.15
C PHE A 528 -11.17 49.38 -48.62
N THR A 529 -10.53 50.42 -48.07
CA THR A 529 -10.79 51.81 -48.50
C THR A 529 -10.26 52.09 -49.92
N ILE A 530 -9.06 51.61 -50.25
CA ILE A 530 -8.47 51.78 -51.60
C ILE A 530 -9.29 51.02 -52.65
N ASN A 531 -9.64 49.75 -52.40
CA ASN A 531 -10.43 48.97 -53.35
C ASN A 531 -11.87 49.49 -53.50
N GLY A 532 -12.48 50.00 -52.42
CA GLY A 532 -13.79 50.64 -52.49
C GLY A 532 -13.80 51.90 -53.35
N LEU A 533 -12.76 52.75 -53.25
CA LEU A 533 -12.62 53.95 -54.08
C LEU A 533 -12.40 53.61 -55.56
N ILE A 534 -11.61 52.58 -55.88
CA ILE A 534 -11.40 52.11 -57.25
C ILE A 534 -12.73 51.66 -57.86
N PHE A 535 -13.53 50.86 -57.14
CA PHE A 535 -14.82 50.37 -57.62
C PHE A 535 -15.81 51.52 -57.92
N LEU A 536 -15.85 52.51 -57.03
CA LEU A 536 -16.70 53.71 -57.18
C LEU A 536 -16.26 54.54 -58.38
N PHE A 537 -14.95 54.68 -58.61
CA PHE A 537 -14.42 55.42 -59.76
C PHE A 537 -14.71 54.70 -61.08
N THR A 538 -14.56 53.36 -61.13
CA THR A 538 -14.91 52.56 -62.32
C THR A 538 -16.41 52.60 -62.61
N HIS A 539 -17.25 52.55 -61.59
CA HIS A 539 -18.70 52.64 -61.76
C HIS A 539 -19.13 54.03 -62.27
N LEU A 540 -18.50 55.10 -61.78
CA LEU A 540 -18.79 56.46 -62.25
C LEU A 540 -18.31 56.69 -63.70
N GLN A 541 -17.19 56.08 -64.09
CA GLN A 541 -16.69 56.10 -65.48
C GLN A 541 -17.65 55.36 -66.42
N MET A 542 -18.11 54.15 -66.06
CA MET A 542 -19.07 53.38 -66.87
C MET A 542 -20.40 54.12 -67.05
N LYS A 543 -20.92 54.76 -65.98
CA LYS A 543 -22.17 55.53 -66.04
C LYS A 543 -22.06 56.86 -66.81
N LYS A 544 -20.84 57.28 -67.16
CA LYS A 544 -20.59 58.44 -68.01
C LYS A 544 -20.56 58.04 -69.49
N GLN A 545 -20.17 56.80 -69.79
CA GLN A 545 -20.13 56.25 -71.14
C GLN A 545 -21.53 55.87 -71.66
N GLU A 546 -22.43 55.39 -70.78
CA GLU A 546 -23.85 55.12 -71.13
C GLU A 546 -24.72 56.37 -71.35
N ARG A 547 -24.16 57.58 -71.23
CA ARG A 547 -24.88 58.86 -71.49
C ARG A 547 -24.40 59.58 -72.75
N GLN A 548 -23.57 58.95 -73.57
CA GLN A 548 -23.07 59.51 -74.83
C GLN A 548 -23.35 58.66 -76.08
N ASP A 549 -24.17 57.61 -75.97
CA ASP A 549 -24.75 56.87 -77.11
C ASP A 549 -26.27 57.04 -77.18
#